data_AF-A0A1Y2MI08-F1
#
_entry.id   AF-A0A1Y2MI08-F1
#
_cell.length_a   1.000
_cell.length_b   1.000
_cell.length_c   1.000
_cell.angle_alpha   90.00
_cell.angle_beta   90.00
_cell.angle_gamma   90.00
#
_symmetry.space_group_name_H-M   'P 1'
#
loop_
_entity.id
_entity.type
_entity.pdbx_description
1 polymer ?
#
loop_
_entity_poly.entity_id
_entity_poly.type
_entity_poly.pdbx_seq_one_letter_code
_entity_poly.pdbx_strand_id
1 'polypeptide(L)' 'MPPFARPQEPTVSLVKTPVEGTCPRCGADDLRRYPVNSEGGWFEVVKCQSCLHSVSRERWHLLGSLQLLSDTI' A
#
# COMPACT_ATOMS: atom_id res chain seq x y z
N MET A 1 -5.51 29.70 -10.02
CA MET A 1 -4.90 28.40 -9.72
C MET A 1 -4.23 27.92 -10.99
N PRO A 2 -2.89 27.76 -11.02
CA PRO A 2 -2.24 27.22 -12.21
C PRO A 2 -2.76 25.79 -12.50
N PRO A 3 -2.83 25.37 -13.77
CA PRO A 3 -3.28 24.02 -14.12
C PRO A 3 -2.30 22.98 -13.58
N PHE A 4 -2.84 21.85 -13.10
CA PHE A 4 -2.01 20.70 -12.71
C PHE A 4 -1.29 20.17 -13.95
N ALA A 5 0.02 19.92 -13.81
CA ALA A 5 0.82 19.40 -14.91
C ALA A 5 0.32 18.01 -15.34
N ARG A 6 0.34 17.75 -16.65
CA ARG A 6 -0.02 16.44 -17.19
C ARG A 6 1.01 15.40 -16.70
N PRO A 7 0.56 14.24 -16.18
CA PRO A 7 1.46 13.12 -15.87
C PRO A 7 2.30 12.71 -17.08
N GLN A 8 3.58 12.45 -16.86
CA GLN A 8 4.53 12.06 -17.92
C GLN A 8 4.62 10.54 -18.09
N GLU A 9 4.28 9.78 -17.05
CA GLU A 9 4.29 8.32 -17.11
C GLU A 9 3.01 7.78 -17.74
N PRO A 10 3.10 6.72 -18.57
CA PRO A 10 1.93 6.14 -19.24
C PRO A 10 1.03 5.37 -18.27
N THR A 11 1.53 5.01 -17.09
CA THR A 11 0.83 4.15 -16.12
C THR A 11 0.97 4.69 -14.71
N VAL A 12 -0.07 4.50 -13.90
CA VAL A 12 0.00 4.74 -12.46
C VAL A 12 0.70 3.55 -11.81
N SER A 13 1.70 3.83 -10.99
CA SER A 13 2.43 2.82 -10.21
C SER A 13 2.28 3.07 -8.72
N LEU A 14 2.39 1.99 -7.92
CA LEU A 14 2.47 2.05 -6.47
C LEU A 14 3.82 1.51 -6.04
N VAL A 15 4.60 2.33 -5.35
CA VAL A 15 5.87 1.91 -4.77
C VAL A 15 5.58 0.98 -3.58
N LYS A 16 6.16 -0.22 -3.61
CA LYS A 16 6.06 -1.19 -2.52
C LYS A 16 7.40 -1.27 -1.78
N THR A 17 7.36 -1.01 -0.48
CA THR A 17 8.58 -0.97 0.35
C THR A 17 9.00 -2.39 0.74
N PRO A 18 10.25 -2.83 0.49
CA PRO A 18 10.73 -4.10 1.01
C PRO A 18 10.65 -4.18 2.54
N VAL A 19 10.35 -5.37 3.05
CA VAL A 19 10.35 -5.70 4.48
C VAL A 19 11.17 -6.96 4.67
N GLU A 20 12.04 -6.95 5.67
CA GLU A 20 12.85 -8.13 6.01
C GLU A 20 12.00 -9.27 6.59
N GLY A 21 12.46 -10.51 6.40
CA GLY A 21 11.84 -11.71 6.94
C GLY A 21 11.33 -12.66 5.85
N THR A 22 10.82 -13.81 6.28
CA THR A 22 10.30 -14.86 5.39
C THR A 22 8.79 -14.99 5.53
N CYS A 23 8.13 -15.32 4.43
CA CYS A 23 6.71 -15.59 4.40
C CYS A 23 6.41 -16.86 5.22
N PRO A 24 5.56 -16.79 6.26
CA PRO A 24 5.25 -17.94 7.11
C PRO A 24 4.45 -19.03 6.36
N ARG A 25 3.90 -18.71 5.18
CA ARG A 25 3.13 -19.66 4.36
C ARG A 25 3.96 -20.40 3.33
N CYS A 26 4.89 -19.73 2.65
CA CYS A 26 5.63 -20.31 1.52
C CYS A 26 7.16 -20.23 1.66
N GLY A 27 7.68 -19.65 2.75
CA GLY A 27 9.11 -19.54 3.02
C GLY A 27 9.88 -18.49 2.23
N ALA A 28 9.28 -17.87 1.20
CA ALA A 28 9.94 -16.85 0.38
C ALA A 28 10.25 -15.57 1.18
N ASP A 29 11.37 -14.92 0.87
CA ASP A 29 11.89 -13.69 1.50
C ASP A 29 11.47 -12.39 0.77
N ASP A 30 10.48 -12.47 -0.12
CA ASP A 30 9.98 -11.31 -0.88
C ASP A 30 8.71 -10.71 -0.23
N LEU A 31 8.88 -10.13 0.96
CA LEU A 31 7.83 -9.39 1.67
C LEU A 31 7.86 -7.92 1.30
N ARG A 32 6.68 -7.34 1.05
CA ARG A 32 6.52 -5.91 0.75
C ARG A 32 5.41 -5.27 1.57
N ARG A 33 5.64 -4.04 2.01
CA ARG A 33 4.66 -3.15 2.66
C ARG A 33 4.10 -2.14 1.68
N TYR A 34 2.77 -2.05 1.60
CA TYR A 34 2.06 -1.10 0.73
C TYR A 34 0.58 -1.00 1.11
N PRO A 35 -0.11 0.09 0.72
CA PRO A 35 -1.54 0.22 0.94
C PRO A 35 -2.35 -0.63 -0.04
N VAL A 36 -3.46 -1.19 0.44
CA VAL A 36 -4.44 -1.95 -0.34
C VAL A 36 -5.86 -1.52 0.05
N ASN A 37 -6.70 -1.27 -0.95
CA ASN A 37 -8.14 -1.13 -0.77
C ASN A 37 -8.81 -2.50 -0.87
N SER A 38 -9.68 -2.82 0.09
CA SER A 38 -10.41 -4.08 0.21
C SER A 38 -11.82 -3.78 0.73
N GLU A 39 -12.69 -4.78 0.84
CA GLU A 39 -14.06 -4.64 1.36
C GLU A 39 -14.12 -3.90 2.71
N GLY A 40 -13.11 -4.08 3.58
CA GLY A 40 -13.00 -3.40 4.87
C GLY A 40 -12.44 -1.97 4.84
N GLY A 41 -12.23 -1.40 3.65
CA GLY A 41 -11.57 -0.11 3.42
C GLY A 41 -10.09 -0.22 3.08
N TRP A 42 -9.35 0.84 3.39
CA TRP A 42 -7.89 0.91 3.18
C TRP A 42 -7.12 0.28 4.34
N PHE A 43 -6.12 -0.52 3.97
CA PHE A 43 -5.18 -1.13 4.90
C PHE A 43 -3.75 -0.88 4.45
N GLU A 44 -2.85 -0.65 5.40
CA GLU A 44 -1.42 -0.89 5.18
C GLU A 44 -1.17 -2.38 5.43
N VAL A 45 -0.63 -3.08 4.43
CA VAL A 45 -0.39 -4.53 4.50
C VAL A 45 1.08 -4.85 4.34
N VAL A 46 1.53 -5.91 5.01
CA VAL A 46 2.75 -6.62 4.63
C VAL A 46 2.32 -7.90 3.91
N LYS A 47 2.69 -8.03 2.64
CA LYS A 47 2.32 -9.17 1.79
C LYS A 47 3.53 -9.81 1.12
N CYS A 48 3.54 -11.13 1.10
CA CYS A 48 4.46 -11.90 0.27
C CYS A 48 4.10 -11.71 -1.21
N GLN A 49 5.07 -11.32 -2.03
CA GLN A 49 4.83 -11.14 -3.47
C GLN A 49 4.81 -12.46 -4.24
N SER A 50 5.38 -13.53 -3.69
CA SER A 50 5.38 -14.86 -4.33
C SER A 50 4.04 -15.59 -4.18
N CYS A 51 3.41 -15.55 -3.00
CA CYS A 51 2.17 -16.32 -2.74
C CYS A 51 0.97 -15.48 -2.29
N LEU A 52 1.12 -14.15 -2.24
CA LEU A 52 0.08 -13.15 -1.90
C LEU A 52 -0.50 -13.25 -0.48
N HIS A 53 0.07 -14.09 0.39
CA HIS A 53 -0.29 -14.16 1.81
C HIS A 53 -0.03 -12.82 2.50
N SER A 54 -1.03 -12.35 3.26
CA SER A 54 -0.88 -11.18 4.13
C SER A 54 -0.27 -11.61 5.45
N VAL A 55 0.93 -11.15 5.74
CA VAL A 55 1.59 -11.34 7.04
C VAL A 55 0.95 -10.44 8.10
N SER A 56 0.63 -9.19 7.73
CA SER A 56 -0.11 -8.25 8.57
C SER A 56 -1.08 -7.40 7.74
N ARG A 57 -2.11 -6.87 8.42
CA ARG A 57 -3.08 -5.92 7.87
C ARG A 57 -3.48 -4.94 8.96
N GLU A 58 -3.12 -3.67 8.78
CA GLU A 58 -3.47 -2.59 9.71
C GLU A 58 -4.40 -1.60 9.01
N ARG A 59 -5.46 -1.16 9.70
CA ARG A 59 -6.36 -0.14 9.13
C ARG A 59 -5.56 1.14 8.87
N TRP A 60 -5.76 1.74 7.70
CA TRP A 60 -5.08 2.97 7.32
C TRP A 60 -6.05 4.15 7.26
N HIS A 61 -5.67 5.22 6.56
CA HIS A 61 -6.52 6.39 6.39
C HIS A 61 -7.80 6.06 5.62
N LEU A 62 -8.90 6.70 5.98
CA LEU A 62 -10.22 6.48 5.38
C LEU A 62 -10.20 6.64 3.85
N LEU A 63 -9.43 7.60 3.35
CA LEU A 63 -9.31 7.95 1.94
C LEU A 63 -7.94 7.56 1.34
N GLY A 64 -7.26 6.57 1.93
CA GLY A 64 -5.98 6.07 1.42
C GLY A 64 -4.89 7.12 1.49
N SER A 65 -4.30 7.49 0.34
CA SER A 65 -3.25 8.50 0.29
C SER A 65 -3.74 9.95 0.42
N LEU A 66 -5.07 10.16 0.45
CA LEU A 66 -5.66 11.48 0.65
C LEU A 66 -5.87 11.71 2.15
N GLN A 67 -5.29 12.79 2.67
CA GLN A 67 -5.51 13.26 4.03
C GLN A 67 -6.30 14.56 3.97
N LEU A 68 -7.47 14.60 4.63
CA LEU A 68 -8.26 15.82 4.69
C LEU A 68 -7.63 16.78 5.71
N LEU A 69 -7.80 18.08 5.50
CA LEU A 69 -7.38 19.08 6.49
C LEU A 69 -8.07 18.86 7.84
N SER A 70 -9.32 18.40 7.82
CA SER A 70 -10.05 18.00 9.03
C SER A 70 -9.41 16.85 9.80
N ASP A 71 -8.59 16.01 9.15
CA ASP A 71 -7.90 14.89 9.78
C ASP A 71 -6.60 15.32 10.49
N THR A 72 -6.21 16.60 10.38
CA THR A 72 -4.98 17.17 10.96
C THR A 72 -5.21 18.00 12.22
N ILE A 73 -6.46 18.18 12.65
CA ILE A 73 -6.86 19.03 13.79
C ILE A 73 -7.21 18.15 14.99
#